data_AF-D3T0N4-F1
#
_entry.id   AF-D3T0N4-F1
#
_cell.length_a   1.000
_cell.length_b   1.000
_cell.length_c   1.000
_cell.angle_alpha   90.00
_cell.angle_beta   90.00
_cell.angle_gamma   90.00
#
_symmetry.space_group_name_H-M   'P 1'
#
loop_
_entity.id
_entity.type
_entity.pdbx_description
1 polymer ?
#
loop_
_entity_poly.entity_id
_entity_poly.type
_entity_poly.pdbx_seq_one_letter_code
_entity_poly.pdbx_strand_id
1 'polypeptide(L)'
;MTSRERRVDQNQNLDQDLNQSVVFDRDEYTCQHCEQTADAASLRVIPVDEIAGVRNADTEIERGTGTETGADTETPDSTAEEHSSAYVTVCLSCAAIFEPAGFDAETETETETETETETETETETETDVTTAELFSLVRETTQKQGATVSDVASFASLTTTLPAKIAAAGAAANEGDADGTNDENEGVNGDEDEDANNDENETNSDGERRTQAAQTDTATPPTDPATALADTAQEFVATRRTILLAIATVDQRLARLGGLECDAVAGARAPLLADFLETARELQQTLRELVSLAELVAAGLGRCHGCFGGLSEGEIPVTATACPTCGRLSAETSDWQQTASGSGSGSGSTGVDFERLFSATNDTLQEASATTERLTDRTTVLAAELVTEQ
;
A
#
# COMPACT_ATOMS: atom_id res chain seq x y z
N MET A 1 27.89 -29.02 -15.21
CA MET A 1 26.43 -28.94 -15.13
C MET A 1 25.81 -30.30 -15.35
N THR A 2 25.37 -30.92 -14.26
CA THR A 2 24.71 -32.22 -14.21
C THR A 2 23.23 -32.08 -14.57
N SER A 3 22.57 -33.13 -15.09
CA SER A 3 21.13 -33.10 -15.44
C SER A 3 20.19 -32.75 -14.28
N ARG A 4 20.69 -32.76 -13.03
CA ARG A 4 19.93 -32.39 -11.84
C ARG A 4 19.92 -30.87 -11.65
N GLU A 5 21.06 -30.19 -11.82
CA GLU A 5 21.17 -28.72 -11.75
C GLU A 5 20.29 -28.07 -12.84
N ARG A 6 20.39 -28.55 -14.09
CA ARG A 6 19.56 -28.02 -15.20
C ARG A 6 18.05 -28.14 -14.96
N ARG A 7 17.58 -29.17 -14.24
CA ARG A 7 16.15 -29.34 -13.91
C ARG A 7 15.70 -28.42 -12.79
N VAL A 8 16.57 -28.12 -11.83
CA VAL A 8 16.30 -27.17 -10.76
C VAL A 8 16.20 -25.76 -11.34
N ASP A 9 17.18 -25.37 -12.17
CA ASP A 9 17.17 -24.06 -12.85
C ASP A 9 15.92 -23.89 -13.73
N GLN A 10 15.53 -24.95 -14.46
CA GLN A 10 14.37 -24.90 -15.36
C GLN A 10 13.03 -24.81 -14.60
N ASN A 11 12.91 -25.44 -13.42
CA ASN A 11 11.72 -25.33 -12.58
C ASN A 11 11.65 -23.96 -11.89
N GLN A 12 12.77 -23.45 -11.37
CA GLN A 12 12.83 -22.12 -10.75
C GLN A 12 12.45 -21.00 -11.73
N ASN A 13 12.91 -21.06 -12.98
CA ASN A 13 12.50 -20.11 -14.01
C ASN A 13 11.00 -20.20 -14.34
N LEU A 14 10.42 -21.41 -14.34
CA LEU A 14 8.98 -21.61 -14.58
C LEU A 14 8.13 -21.05 -13.44
N ASP A 15 8.54 -21.27 -12.18
CA ASP A 15 7.83 -20.75 -11.01
C ASP A 15 7.92 -19.22 -10.94
N GLN A 16 9.06 -18.65 -11.35
CA GLN A 16 9.24 -17.20 -11.46
C GLN A 16 8.38 -16.59 -12.58
N ASP A 17 8.34 -17.20 -13.77
CA ASP A 17 7.50 -16.75 -14.89
C ASP A 17 6.00 -16.82 -14.54
N LEU A 18 5.57 -17.87 -13.82
CA LEU A 18 4.20 -18.00 -13.34
C LEU A 18 3.85 -16.91 -12.33
N ASN A 19 4.72 -16.64 -11.35
CA ASN A 19 4.52 -15.55 -10.40
C ASN A 19 4.47 -14.18 -11.08
N GLN A 20 5.28 -13.94 -12.12
CA GLN A 20 5.22 -12.69 -12.88
C GLN A 20 3.91 -12.54 -13.66
N SER A 21 3.44 -13.62 -14.31
CA SER A 21 2.18 -13.59 -15.06
C SER A 21 0.97 -13.23 -14.17
N VAL A 22 0.94 -13.71 -12.92
CA VAL A 22 -0.11 -13.35 -11.95
C VAL A 22 -0.10 -11.86 -11.62
N VAL A 23 1.07 -11.25 -11.46
CA VAL A 23 1.22 -9.81 -11.22
C VAL A 23 0.77 -9.02 -12.45
N PHE A 24 1.18 -9.43 -13.66
CA PHE A 24 0.80 -8.78 -14.92
C PHE A 24 -0.70 -8.89 -15.20
N ASP A 25 -1.30 -10.06 -14.99
CA ASP A 25 -2.74 -10.26 -15.19
C ASP A 25 -3.56 -9.41 -14.20
N ARG A 26 -3.13 -9.35 -12.93
CA ARG A 26 -3.74 -8.48 -11.91
C ARG A 26 -3.67 -7.00 -12.31
N ASP A 27 -2.53 -6.59 -12.86
CA ASP A 27 -2.28 -5.19 -13.27
C ASP A 27 -2.71 -4.92 -14.72
N GLU A 28 -3.43 -5.86 -15.35
CA GLU A 28 -3.94 -5.78 -16.72
C GLU A 28 -2.86 -5.38 -17.75
N TYR A 29 -1.62 -5.88 -17.58
CA TYR A 29 -0.46 -5.52 -18.41
C TYR A 29 -0.23 -4.01 -18.52
N THR A 30 -0.60 -3.26 -17.49
CA THR A 30 -0.49 -1.81 -17.41
C THR A 30 0.60 -1.42 -16.42
N CYS A 31 1.52 -0.56 -16.87
CA CYS A 31 2.51 0.03 -15.98
C CYS A 31 1.81 0.87 -14.92
N GLN A 32 1.97 0.51 -13.65
CA GLN A 32 1.31 1.19 -12.55
C GLN A 32 1.90 2.57 -12.24
N HIS A 33 3.03 2.93 -12.84
CA HIS A 33 3.66 4.25 -12.68
C HIS A 33 3.19 5.27 -13.72
N CYS A 34 3.13 4.87 -15.00
CA CYS A 34 2.78 5.78 -16.11
C CYS A 34 1.46 5.45 -16.79
N GLU A 35 0.74 4.43 -16.31
CA GLU A 35 -0.57 3.96 -16.79
C GLU A 35 -0.57 3.49 -18.26
N GLN A 36 0.60 3.23 -18.83
CA GLN A 36 0.71 2.72 -20.20
C GLN A 36 0.60 1.20 -20.22
N THR A 37 -0.28 0.69 -21.08
CA THR A 37 -0.36 -0.73 -21.43
C THR A 37 0.84 -1.12 -22.27
N ALA A 38 1.48 -2.25 -21.96
CA ALA A 38 2.60 -2.77 -22.73
C ALA A 38 2.54 -4.31 -22.84
N ASP A 39 3.33 -4.88 -23.75
CA ASP A 39 3.51 -6.33 -23.78
C ASP A 39 4.36 -6.82 -22.60
N ALA A 40 4.24 -8.10 -22.27
CA ALA A 40 4.97 -8.71 -21.15
C ALA A 40 6.49 -8.55 -21.24
N ALA A 41 7.07 -8.50 -22.45
CA ALA A 41 8.51 -8.33 -22.64
C ALA A 41 8.99 -6.90 -22.35
N SER A 42 8.07 -5.93 -22.35
CA SER A 42 8.30 -4.52 -22.05
C SER A 42 7.94 -4.14 -20.61
N LEU A 43 7.55 -5.13 -19.79
CA LEU A 43 7.15 -4.98 -18.39
C LEU A 43 8.14 -5.68 -17.46
N ARG A 44 8.25 -5.16 -16.24
CA ARG A 44 8.97 -5.77 -15.13
C ARG A 44 8.09 -5.78 -13.89
N VAL A 45 8.34 -6.76 -13.04
CA VAL A 45 7.76 -6.90 -11.71
C VAL A 45 8.81 -6.36 -10.73
N ILE A 46 8.45 -5.35 -9.93
CA ILE A 46 9.34 -4.76 -8.92
C ILE A 46 8.69 -4.84 -7.54
N PRO A 47 9.45 -5.18 -6.47
CA PRO A 47 8.94 -5.13 -5.10
C PRO A 47 8.47 -3.72 -4.72
N VAL A 48 7.29 -3.61 -4.12
CA VAL A 48 6.71 -2.32 -3.73
C VAL A 48 7.58 -1.58 -2.70
N ASP A 49 8.25 -2.31 -1.81
CA ASP A 49 9.16 -1.70 -0.80
C ASP A 49 10.44 -1.14 -1.40
N GLU A 50 10.95 -1.78 -2.45
CA GLU A 50 12.16 -1.33 -3.14
C GLU A 50 11.91 0.01 -3.82
N ILE A 51 10.73 0.16 -4.43
CA ILE A 51 10.28 1.42 -5.03
C ILE A 51 10.13 2.51 -3.96
N ALA A 52 9.51 2.19 -2.83
CA ALA A 52 9.23 3.16 -1.77
C ALA A 52 10.48 3.60 -0.97
N GLY A 53 11.66 3.06 -1.30
CA GLY A 53 12.88 3.31 -0.52
C GLY A 53 12.80 2.78 0.91
N VAL A 54 11.82 1.91 1.21
CA VAL A 54 11.64 1.26 2.52
C VAL A 54 12.60 0.07 2.60
N ARG A 55 13.88 0.33 2.35
CA ARG A 55 14.94 -0.49 2.94
C ARG A 55 15.31 0.21 4.24
N ASN A 56 14.95 -0.42 5.35
CA ASN A 56 15.47 -0.09 6.67
C ASN A 56 17.00 0.03 6.59
N ALA A 57 17.51 1.25 6.44
CA ALA A 57 18.94 1.53 6.45
C ALA A 57 19.57 1.25 7.83
N ASP A 58 18.75 1.00 8.86
CA ASP A 58 19.17 0.72 10.23
C ASP A 58 19.14 -0.76 10.62
N THR A 59 18.91 -1.67 9.68
CA THR A 59 19.18 -3.11 9.89
C THR A 59 20.32 -3.58 8.99
N GLU A 60 21.51 -3.03 9.23
CA GLU A 60 22.69 -3.90 9.24
C GLU A 60 22.46 -4.95 10.35
N ILE A 61 21.74 -6.03 10.02
CA ILE A 61 22.09 -7.30 10.63
C ILE A 61 23.50 -7.55 10.13
N GLU A 62 24.47 -7.17 10.95
CA GLU A 62 25.82 -7.71 10.88
C GLU A 62 25.65 -9.19 10.53
N ARG A 63 26.10 -9.58 9.32
CA ARG A 63 26.43 -10.98 9.06
C ARG A 63 27.57 -11.31 10.01
N GLY A 64 27.19 -11.60 11.25
CA GLY A 64 28.07 -11.95 12.34
C GLY A 64 28.92 -13.10 11.87
N THR A 65 30.21 -12.84 11.74
CA THR A 65 31.20 -13.90 11.71
C THR A 65 31.01 -14.71 12.99
N GLY A 66 30.61 -15.96 12.80
CA GLY A 66 30.08 -16.80 13.86
C GLY A 66 31.01 -16.93 15.05
N THR A 67 30.42 -16.86 16.23
CA THR A 67 30.85 -17.72 17.33
C THR A 67 29.63 -18.49 17.83
N GLU A 68 29.78 -19.80 17.78
CA GLU A 68 28.78 -20.83 17.93
C GLU A 68 28.22 -20.86 19.36
N THR A 69 26.92 -20.62 19.53
CA THR A 69 26.13 -21.21 20.62
C THR A 69 24.74 -21.52 20.11
N GLY A 70 24.41 -22.82 20.09
CA GLY A 70 23.22 -23.38 19.47
C GLY A 70 21.90 -22.86 20.04
N ALA A 71 21.15 -22.20 19.17
CA ALA A 71 19.71 -22.30 19.10
C ALA A 71 19.40 -22.51 17.63
N ASP A 72 18.59 -23.52 17.32
CA ASP A 72 18.15 -23.84 15.97
C ASP A 72 17.27 -22.70 15.42
N THR A 73 17.91 -21.65 14.91
CA THR A 73 17.24 -20.68 14.03
C THR A 73 17.30 -21.30 12.65
N GLU A 74 16.22 -21.96 12.25
CA GLU A 74 16.02 -22.36 10.86
C GLU A 74 16.24 -21.13 9.98
N THR A 75 17.26 -21.22 9.12
CA THR A 75 17.47 -20.27 8.03
C THR A 75 16.16 -20.21 7.24
N PRO A 76 15.54 -19.04 7.03
CA PRO A 76 14.30 -18.99 6.27
C PRO A 76 14.56 -19.59 4.89
N ASP A 77 13.80 -20.64 4.58
CA ASP A 77 13.86 -21.35 3.32
C ASP A 77 13.67 -20.35 2.18
N SER A 78 14.64 -20.26 1.27
CA SER A 78 14.62 -19.34 0.13
C SER A 78 13.63 -19.77 -0.97
N THR A 79 12.57 -20.49 -0.58
CA THR A 79 11.50 -21.02 -1.43
C THR A 79 10.13 -20.48 -1.03
N ALA A 80 10.07 -19.43 -0.20
CA ALA A 80 8.82 -18.71 0.02
C ALA A 80 8.35 -18.15 -1.33
N GLU A 81 7.35 -18.79 -1.93
CA GLU A 81 6.66 -18.28 -3.12
C GLU A 81 6.21 -16.85 -2.81
N GLU A 82 6.86 -15.87 -3.45
CA GLU A 82 6.65 -14.48 -3.12
C GLU A 82 5.27 -14.06 -3.63
N HIS A 83 4.36 -13.78 -2.71
CA HIS A 83 2.96 -13.48 -3.01
C HIS A 83 2.82 -12.25 -3.92
N SER A 84 1.96 -12.32 -4.94
CA SER A 84 1.81 -11.27 -5.96
C SER A 84 1.58 -9.87 -5.39
N SER A 85 0.92 -9.76 -4.22
CA SER A 85 0.66 -8.48 -3.54
C SER A 85 1.91 -7.71 -3.10
N ALA A 86 3.08 -8.36 -3.01
CA ALA A 86 4.35 -7.71 -2.70
C ALA A 86 4.94 -6.93 -3.89
N TYR A 87 4.35 -7.09 -5.08
CA TYR A 87 4.91 -6.60 -6.33
C TYR A 87 3.99 -5.66 -7.08
N VAL A 88 4.59 -4.90 -8.00
CA VAL A 88 3.88 -4.06 -8.95
C VAL A 88 4.48 -4.18 -10.35
N THR A 89 3.62 -4.04 -11.37
CA THR A 89 4.00 -4.01 -12.77
C THR A 89 4.46 -2.61 -13.18
N VAL A 90 5.67 -2.49 -13.75
CA VAL A 90 6.18 -1.25 -14.35
C VAL A 90 6.78 -1.50 -15.73
N CYS A 91 6.70 -0.53 -16.64
CA CYS A 91 7.38 -0.65 -17.93
C CYS A 91 8.90 -0.46 -17.76
N LEU A 92 9.68 -0.97 -18.71
CA LEU A 92 11.14 -0.88 -18.68
C LEU A 92 11.67 0.55 -18.44
N SER A 93 11.06 1.54 -19.08
CA SER A 93 11.42 2.95 -18.91
C SER A 93 11.19 3.45 -17.48
N CYS A 94 10.12 3.00 -16.84
CA CYS A 94 9.81 3.35 -15.45
C CYS A 94 10.56 2.47 -14.45
N ALA A 95 10.99 1.27 -14.82
CA ALA A 95 11.86 0.45 -13.98
C ALA A 95 13.24 1.09 -13.78
N ALA A 96 13.84 1.58 -14.87
CA ALA A 96 15.14 2.28 -14.85
C ALA A 96 15.16 3.54 -13.97
N ILE A 97 13.98 4.08 -13.66
CA ILE A 97 13.79 5.22 -12.77
C ILE A 97 13.96 4.82 -11.29
N PHE A 98 13.55 3.60 -10.92
CA PHE A 98 13.54 3.11 -9.55
C PHE A 98 14.80 2.30 -9.19
N GLU A 99 15.58 1.89 -10.19
CA GLU A 99 16.87 1.27 -9.97
C GLU A 99 17.85 2.32 -9.40
N PRO A 100 18.51 2.04 -8.26
CA PRO A 100 19.51 2.95 -7.73
C PRO A 100 20.63 3.10 -8.76
N ALA A 101 20.97 4.34 -9.12
CA ALA A 101 22.13 4.66 -9.94
C ALA A 101 23.41 4.18 -9.22
N GLY A 102 23.79 2.93 -9.44
CA GLY A 102 24.89 2.29 -8.71
C GLY A 102 25.17 0.84 -9.08
N PHE A 103 24.64 0.34 -10.21
CA PHE A 103 25.17 -0.87 -10.83
C PHE A 103 25.71 -0.49 -12.20
N ASP A 104 26.94 0.01 -12.20
CA ASP A 104 27.76 -0.03 -13.39
C ASP A 104 27.82 -1.50 -13.81
N ALA A 105 27.07 -1.86 -14.84
CA ALA A 105 27.20 -3.14 -15.50
C ALA A 105 28.53 -3.13 -16.28
N GLU A 106 29.66 -3.11 -15.56
CA GLU A 106 30.92 -3.62 -16.06
C GLU A 106 30.79 -5.15 -16.16
N THR A 107 30.00 -5.61 -17.13
CA THR A 107 30.11 -6.99 -17.60
C THR A 107 31.08 -6.98 -18.75
N GLU A 108 32.32 -7.31 -18.40
CA GLU A 108 33.42 -7.64 -19.29
C GLU A 108 32.94 -8.38 -20.54
N THR A 109 33.11 -7.77 -21.71
CA THR A 109 33.31 -8.52 -22.93
C THR A 109 34.54 -7.96 -23.63
N GLU A 110 35.67 -8.61 -23.36
CA GLU A 110 36.90 -8.47 -24.13
C GLU A 110 36.59 -8.70 -25.61
N THR A 111 36.87 -7.72 -26.45
CA THR A 111 37.35 -8.01 -27.81
C THR A 111 38.20 -6.84 -28.29
N GLU A 112 39.52 -7.05 -28.19
CA GLU A 112 40.54 -6.25 -28.86
C GLU A 112 40.22 -6.15 -30.35
N THR A 113 40.18 -4.94 -30.92
CA THR A 113 40.86 -4.63 -32.19
C THR A 113 41.03 -3.10 -32.29
N GLU A 114 42.28 -2.67 -32.23
CA GLU A 114 42.74 -1.30 -32.48
C GLU A 114 42.32 -0.83 -33.88
N THR A 115 41.72 0.36 -34.00
CA THR A 115 41.97 1.26 -35.14
C THR A 115 41.75 2.69 -34.68
N GLU A 116 42.85 3.44 -34.63
CA GLU A 116 42.90 4.88 -34.41
C GLU A 116 42.04 5.61 -35.44
N THR A 117 41.09 6.43 -35.00
CA THR A 117 40.60 7.56 -35.78
C THR A 117 40.24 8.66 -34.78
N GLU A 118 41.12 9.66 -34.70
CA GLU A 118 40.79 10.98 -34.15
C GLU A 118 39.53 11.49 -34.86
N THR A 119 38.60 12.10 -34.13
CA THR A 119 38.04 13.46 -34.35
C THR A 119 36.64 13.55 -33.69
N GLU A 120 36.43 14.69 -33.02
CA GLU A 120 35.15 15.28 -32.60
C GLU A 120 34.61 14.85 -31.24
N THR A 121 35.08 15.58 -30.23
CA THR A 121 34.32 16.08 -29.09
C THR A 121 32.81 16.04 -29.32
N GLU A 122 32.16 14.99 -28.84
CA GLU A 122 30.73 14.98 -28.64
C GLU A 122 30.43 16.04 -27.58
N THR A 123 29.73 17.08 -28.02
CA THR A 123 29.21 18.11 -27.14
C THR A 123 28.18 17.42 -26.26
N GLU A 124 28.52 17.26 -24.97
CA GLU A 124 27.55 16.98 -23.92
C GLU A 124 26.38 17.93 -24.18
N THR A 125 25.23 17.36 -24.54
CA THR A 125 24.01 18.13 -24.72
C THR A 125 23.55 18.45 -23.31
N GLU A 126 24.14 19.49 -22.73
CA GLU A 126 23.71 20.10 -21.48
C GLU A 126 22.27 20.55 -21.71
N THR A 127 21.30 19.72 -21.34
CA THR A 127 19.87 20.02 -21.48
C THR A 127 19.54 21.07 -20.44
N ASP A 128 19.83 22.33 -20.76
CA ASP A 128 19.55 23.47 -19.91
C ASP A 128 18.03 23.58 -19.73
N VAL A 129 17.56 23.37 -18.49
CA VAL A 129 16.13 23.41 -18.17
C VAL A 129 15.68 24.85 -18.17
N THR A 130 14.70 25.18 -18.99
CA THR A 130 14.14 26.53 -19.09
C THR A 130 13.28 26.89 -17.88
N THR A 131 13.10 28.18 -17.61
CA THR A 131 12.20 28.70 -16.56
C THR A 131 10.76 28.16 -16.69
N ALA A 132 10.28 27.96 -17.92
CA ALA A 132 8.93 27.42 -18.18
C ALA A 132 8.84 25.93 -17.85
N GLU A 133 9.90 25.16 -18.10
CA GLU A 133 9.99 23.76 -17.72
C GLU A 133 10.11 23.61 -16.20
N LEU A 134 10.93 24.42 -15.55
CA LEU A 134 11.04 24.44 -14.08
C LEU A 134 9.70 24.75 -13.42
N PHE A 135 8.99 25.76 -13.91
CA PHE A 135 7.63 26.08 -13.46
C PHE A 135 6.68 24.90 -13.61
N SER A 136 6.72 24.22 -14.76
CA SER A 136 5.87 23.04 -15.02
C SER A 136 6.21 21.89 -14.08
N LEU A 137 7.49 21.61 -13.85
CA LEU A 137 7.95 20.56 -12.93
C LEU A 137 7.51 20.82 -11.48
N VAL A 138 7.66 22.05 -10.98
CA VAL A 138 7.24 22.43 -9.62
C VAL A 138 5.71 22.31 -9.48
N ARG A 139 4.96 22.81 -10.46
CA ARG A 139 3.50 22.75 -10.48
C ARG A 139 3.00 21.32 -10.49
N GLU A 140 3.50 20.49 -11.39
CA GLU A 140 3.09 19.09 -11.45
C GLU A 140 3.47 18.32 -10.19
N THR A 141 4.64 18.61 -9.60
CA THR A 141 5.07 17.97 -8.33
C THR A 141 4.11 18.33 -7.20
N THR A 142 3.74 19.60 -7.07
CA THR A 142 2.74 20.05 -6.09
C THR A 142 1.38 19.38 -6.32
N GLN A 143 0.94 19.29 -7.58
CA GLN A 143 -0.33 18.64 -7.93
C GLN A 143 -0.33 17.15 -7.57
N LYS A 144 0.76 16.43 -7.87
CA LYS A 144 0.90 15.02 -7.50
C LYS A 144 0.90 14.82 -5.99
N GLN A 145 1.61 15.67 -5.24
CA GLN A 145 1.58 15.61 -3.78
C GLN A 145 0.18 15.84 -3.21
N GLY A 146 -0.58 16.80 -3.74
CA GLY A 146 -1.98 17.01 -3.33
C GLY A 146 -2.88 15.81 -3.60
N ALA A 147 -2.68 15.10 -4.72
CA ALA A 147 -3.37 13.84 -5.00
C ALA A 147 -2.98 12.75 -3.98
N THR A 148 -1.68 12.55 -3.74
CA THR A 148 -1.19 11.56 -2.76
C THR A 148 -1.71 11.85 -1.34
N VAL A 149 -1.81 13.11 -0.92
CA VAL A 149 -2.43 13.48 0.37
C VAL A 149 -3.88 12.99 0.44
N SER A 150 -4.65 13.16 -0.63
CA SER A 150 -6.05 12.75 -0.69
C SER A 150 -6.20 11.23 -0.65
N ASP A 151 -5.31 10.51 -1.35
CA ASP A 151 -5.26 9.05 -1.33
C ASP A 151 -4.90 8.52 0.07
N VAL A 152 -3.91 9.12 0.73
CA VAL A 152 -3.50 8.77 2.10
C VAL A 152 -4.59 9.06 3.11
N ALA A 153 -5.32 10.17 2.99
CA ALA A 153 -6.45 10.47 3.88
C ALA A 153 -7.60 9.45 3.71
N SER A 154 -7.86 9.03 2.47
CA SER A 154 -8.84 7.97 2.17
C SER A 154 -8.38 6.63 2.74
N PHE A 155 -7.10 6.31 2.62
CA PHE A 155 -6.49 5.10 3.19
C PHE A 155 -6.51 5.07 4.71
N ALA A 156 -6.23 6.21 5.38
CA ALA A 156 -6.38 6.34 6.81
C ALA A 156 -7.83 6.07 7.24
N SER A 157 -8.80 6.64 6.53
CA SER A 157 -10.23 6.42 6.77
C SER A 157 -10.63 4.96 6.59
N LEU A 158 -10.17 4.31 5.52
CA LEU A 158 -10.37 2.87 5.29
C LEU A 158 -9.81 2.06 6.47
N THR A 159 -8.58 2.38 6.88
CA THR A 159 -7.84 1.68 7.91
C THR A 159 -8.51 1.75 9.29
N THR A 160 -9.07 2.91 9.66
CA THR A 160 -9.79 3.05 10.94
C THR A 160 -11.10 2.27 11.00
N THR A 161 -11.65 1.84 9.86
CA THR A 161 -12.84 0.97 9.83
C THR A 161 -12.52 -0.52 9.97
N LEU A 162 -11.26 -0.93 9.79
CA LEU A 162 -10.85 -2.34 9.81
C LEU A 162 -11.20 -3.06 11.12
N PRO A 163 -10.96 -2.51 12.33
CA PRO A 163 -11.29 -3.22 13.56
C PRO A 163 -12.77 -3.58 13.65
N ALA A 164 -13.66 -2.66 13.24
CA ALA A 164 -15.10 -2.90 13.24
C ALA A 164 -15.53 -3.96 12.23
N LYS A 165 -14.93 -3.96 11.03
CA LYS A 165 -15.18 -4.97 9.98
C LYS A 165 -14.74 -6.37 10.43
N ILE A 166 -13.58 -6.49 11.06
CA ILE A 166 -13.08 -7.76 11.60
C ILE A 166 -13.99 -8.27 12.73
N ALA A 167 -14.40 -7.39 13.65
CA ALA A 167 -15.32 -7.76 14.72
C ALA A 167 -16.67 -8.26 14.19
N ALA A 168 -17.23 -7.61 13.18
CA ALA A 168 -18.49 -8.01 12.55
C ALA A 168 -18.37 -9.39 11.86
N ALA A 169 -17.29 -9.64 11.12
CA ALA A 169 -17.05 -10.94 10.48
C ALA A 169 -16.85 -12.07 11.52
N GLY A 170 -16.13 -11.78 12.61
CA GLY A 170 -15.95 -12.74 13.70
C GLY A 170 -17.26 -13.08 14.43
N ALA A 171 -18.15 -12.10 14.63
CA ALA A 171 -19.46 -12.34 15.24
C ALA A 171 -20.33 -13.26 14.37
N ALA A 172 -20.40 -13.01 13.07
CA ALA A 172 -21.18 -13.83 12.14
C ALA A 172 -20.68 -15.28 12.04
N ALA A 173 -19.37 -15.51 12.11
CA ALA A 173 -18.80 -16.85 12.11
C ALA A 173 -19.23 -17.67 13.34
N ASN A 174 -19.37 -17.03 14.50
CA ASN A 174 -19.78 -17.69 15.75
C ASN A 174 -21.29 -17.97 15.80
N GLU A 175 -22.12 -17.19 15.10
CA GLU A 175 -23.57 -17.42 15.01
C GLU A 175 -23.92 -18.62 14.13
N GLY A 176 -23.08 -18.95 13.14
CA GLY A 176 -23.26 -20.11 12.26
C GLY A 176 -22.94 -21.47 12.89
N ASP A 177 -22.17 -21.50 13.99
CA ASP A 177 -21.73 -22.74 14.67
C ASP A 177 -22.72 -23.20 15.77
N ALA A 178 -23.75 -22.40 16.06
CA ALA A 178 -24.73 -22.67 17.12
C ALA A 178 -25.94 -23.54 16.70
N ASP A 179 -26.10 -23.89 15.42
CA ASP A 179 -27.22 -24.71 14.89
C ASP A 179 -26.91 -26.23 14.88
N GLY A 180 -25.99 -26.66 15.73
CA GLY A 180 -25.38 -28.00 15.69
C GLY A 180 -25.66 -28.92 16.87
N THR A 181 -26.59 -28.64 17.78
CA THR A 181 -27.04 -29.64 18.78
C THR A 181 -28.44 -29.32 19.33
N ASN A 182 -29.47 -30.01 18.82
CA ASN A 182 -30.40 -30.76 19.68
C ASN A 182 -31.21 -31.73 18.83
N ASP A 183 -30.71 -32.96 18.85
CA ASP A 183 -31.34 -34.17 18.35
C ASP A 183 -32.48 -34.60 19.30
N GLU A 184 -33.62 -34.92 18.69
CA GLU A 184 -34.70 -35.84 19.08
C GLU A 184 -35.07 -36.05 20.57
N ASN A 185 -36.33 -35.76 20.94
CA ASN A 185 -37.24 -36.81 21.45
C ASN A 185 -38.74 -36.41 21.46
N GLU A 186 -39.50 -37.24 20.73
CA GLU A 186 -40.92 -37.60 20.68
C GLU A 186 -42.00 -37.01 21.61
N GLY A 187 -43.21 -36.87 21.03
CA GLY A 187 -44.37 -37.56 21.60
C GLY A 187 -45.72 -36.82 21.65
N VAL A 188 -46.54 -37.02 20.61
CA VAL A 188 -47.96 -37.50 20.69
C VAL A 188 -49.09 -36.58 21.23
N ASN A 189 -50.00 -36.28 20.28
CA ASN A 189 -51.48 -36.23 20.26
C ASN A 189 -52.34 -35.18 21.01
N GLY A 190 -53.39 -34.77 20.27
CA GLY A 190 -54.70 -34.27 20.72
C GLY A 190 -54.86 -32.77 20.47
N ASP A 191 -55.94 -32.23 19.94
CA ASP A 191 -57.18 -32.73 19.36
C ASP A 191 -57.78 -31.54 18.57
N GLU A 192 -58.83 -31.83 17.81
CA GLU A 192 -59.62 -30.99 16.92
C GLU A 192 -60.22 -29.72 17.59
N ASP A 193 -60.57 -28.72 16.76
CA ASP A 193 -61.79 -27.89 16.82
C ASP A 193 -61.55 -26.56 16.07
N GLU A 194 -62.03 -26.39 14.84
CA GLU A 194 -63.37 -25.91 14.42
C GLU A 194 -63.41 -24.40 14.08
N ASP A 195 -63.85 -24.17 12.84
CA ASP A 195 -64.72 -23.11 12.35
C ASP A 195 -64.27 -21.64 12.15
N ALA A 196 -64.16 -21.33 10.85
CA ALA A 196 -64.94 -20.33 10.11
C ALA A 196 -65.11 -18.91 10.70
N ASN A 197 -64.66 -17.91 9.93
CA ASN A 197 -65.58 -17.07 9.16
C ASN A 197 -64.84 -16.18 8.17
N ASN A 198 -65.27 -16.30 6.92
CA ASN A 198 -65.08 -15.36 5.84
C ASN A 198 -66.33 -14.48 5.81
N ASP A 199 -66.21 -13.16 5.94
CA ASP A 199 -66.99 -12.18 5.14
C ASP A 199 -66.65 -10.73 5.49
N GLU A 200 -66.20 -10.05 4.44
CA GLU A 200 -66.59 -8.70 4.00
C GLU A 200 -66.52 -7.52 4.98
N ASN A 201 -65.61 -6.59 4.68
CA ASN A 201 -65.97 -5.17 4.75
C ASN A 201 -65.26 -4.37 3.66
N GLU A 202 -65.95 -4.21 2.53
CA GLU A 202 -65.69 -3.14 1.58
C GLU A 202 -66.04 -1.78 2.23
N THR A 203 -65.09 -0.86 2.29
CA THR A 203 -65.39 0.57 2.27
C THR A 203 -64.43 1.28 1.33
N ASN A 204 -64.91 1.51 0.10
CA ASN A 204 -64.35 2.51 -0.79
C ASN A 204 -64.75 3.90 -0.28
N SER A 205 -63.78 4.79 -0.09
CA SER A 205 -64.01 6.22 -0.01
C SER A 205 -62.80 6.93 -0.60
N ASP A 206 -63.07 7.66 -1.67
CA ASP A 206 -62.12 8.35 -2.53
C ASP A 206 -61.17 9.30 -1.78
N GLY A 207 -59.88 9.20 -2.08
CA GLY A 207 -58.84 10.11 -1.60
C GLY A 207 -57.58 10.02 -2.43
N GLU A 208 -57.51 10.85 -3.48
CA GLU A 208 -56.32 11.29 -4.21
C GLU A 208 -55.20 10.27 -4.50
N ARG A 209 -55.30 9.71 -5.71
CA ARG A 209 -54.22 9.06 -6.45
C ARG A 209 -53.04 10.01 -6.65
N ARG A 210 -52.09 10.02 -5.71
CA ARG A 210 -50.70 10.45 -5.97
C ARG A 210 -49.89 9.21 -6.30
N THR A 211 -49.63 9.00 -7.58
CA THR A 211 -48.62 8.03 -8.05
C THR A 211 -47.24 8.52 -7.61
N GLN A 212 -46.84 8.23 -6.37
CA GLN A 212 -45.44 8.00 -6.09
C GLN A 212 -45.14 6.62 -6.65
N ALA A 213 -44.41 6.59 -7.76
CA ALA A 213 -43.68 5.41 -8.14
C ALA A 213 -42.87 5.02 -6.91
N ALA A 214 -43.22 3.89 -6.30
CA ALA A 214 -42.31 3.19 -5.42
C ALA A 214 -41.09 2.93 -6.28
N GLN A 215 -40.04 3.74 -6.07
CA GLN A 215 -38.69 3.31 -6.33
C GLN A 215 -38.55 2.08 -5.45
N THR A 216 -38.74 0.91 -6.06
CA THR A 216 -38.13 -0.31 -5.59
C THR A 216 -36.64 -0.02 -5.66
N ASP A 217 -36.10 0.53 -4.57
CA ASP A 217 -34.72 0.29 -4.21
C ASP A 217 -34.57 -1.22 -4.33
N THR A 218 -33.99 -1.67 -5.44
CA THR A 218 -33.26 -2.93 -5.48
C THR A 218 -32.12 -2.74 -4.49
N ALA A 219 -32.46 -2.83 -3.20
CA ALA A 219 -31.50 -2.95 -2.13
C ALA A 219 -30.73 -4.22 -2.45
N THR A 220 -29.49 -4.02 -2.89
CA THR A 220 -28.48 -5.07 -2.87
C THR A 220 -28.63 -5.78 -1.52
N PRO A 221 -28.80 -7.12 -1.49
CA PRO A 221 -28.90 -7.82 -0.23
C PRO A 221 -27.72 -7.41 0.66
N PRO A 222 -27.91 -7.26 1.98
CA PRO A 222 -26.82 -6.85 2.85
C PRO A 222 -25.64 -7.81 2.62
N THR A 223 -24.52 -7.25 2.16
CA THR A 223 -23.30 -8.03 1.91
C THR A 223 -22.93 -8.74 3.20
N ASP A 224 -22.77 -10.06 3.11
CA ASP A 224 -22.33 -10.88 4.24
C ASP A 224 -21.05 -10.29 4.87
N PRO A 225 -20.96 -10.15 6.20
CA PRO A 225 -19.84 -9.47 6.86
C PRO A 225 -18.46 -10.07 6.53
N ALA A 226 -18.35 -11.37 6.24
CA ALA A 226 -17.08 -11.96 5.81
C ALA A 226 -16.69 -11.49 4.40
N THR A 227 -17.67 -11.42 3.49
CA THR A 227 -17.47 -10.85 2.14
C THR A 227 -17.08 -9.37 2.23
N ALA A 228 -17.78 -8.59 3.07
CA ALA A 228 -17.47 -7.18 3.26
C ALA A 228 -16.07 -6.95 3.85
N LEU A 229 -15.58 -7.84 4.72
CA LEU A 229 -14.20 -7.80 5.22
C LEU A 229 -13.19 -8.15 4.12
N ALA A 230 -13.48 -9.17 3.30
CA ALA A 230 -12.61 -9.55 2.18
C ALA A 230 -12.46 -8.40 1.16
N ASP A 231 -13.57 -7.73 0.82
CA ASP A 231 -13.55 -6.55 -0.07
C ASP A 231 -12.69 -5.42 0.53
N THR A 232 -12.86 -5.13 1.83
CA THR A 232 -12.09 -4.10 2.55
C THR A 232 -10.60 -4.47 2.62
N ALA A 233 -10.27 -5.75 2.81
CA ALA A 233 -8.90 -6.25 2.83
C ALA A 233 -8.21 -6.10 1.46
N GLN A 234 -8.93 -6.42 0.38
CA GLN A 234 -8.44 -6.24 -0.98
C GLN A 234 -8.22 -4.75 -1.29
N GLU A 235 -9.17 -3.89 -0.90
CA GLU A 235 -9.06 -2.43 -1.05
C GLU A 235 -7.87 -1.88 -0.26
N PHE A 236 -7.63 -2.36 0.96
CA PHE A 236 -6.48 -1.97 1.77
C PHE A 236 -5.16 -2.27 1.07
N VAL A 237 -4.98 -3.52 0.60
CA VAL A 237 -3.74 -3.95 -0.06
C VAL A 237 -3.51 -3.19 -1.37
N ALA A 238 -4.58 -2.99 -2.16
CA ALA A 238 -4.50 -2.25 -3.41
C ALA A 238 -4.13 -0.77 -3.16
N THR A 239 -4.85 -0.11 -2.25
CA THR A 239 -4.63 1.30 -1.91
C THR A 239 -3.23 1.54 -1.36
N ARG A 240 -2.77 0.67 -0.44
CA ARG A 240 -1.41 0.75 0.10
C ARG A 240 -0.34 0.73 -1.00
N ARG A 241 -0.46 -0.21 -1.94
CA ARG A 241 0.49 -0.34 -3.06
C ARG A 241 0.49 0.89 -3.95
N THR A 242 -0.69 1.42 -4.28
CA THR A 242 -0.82 2.66 -5.07
C THR A 242 -0.16 3.84 -4.37
N ILE A 243 -0.40 4.02 -3.07
CA ILE A 243 0.19 5.11 -2.29
C ILE A 243 1.71 5.03 -2.24
N LEU A 244 2.27 3.84 -1.97
CA LEU A 244 3.72 3.66 -1.91
C LEU A 244 4.40 3.99 -3.25
N LEU A 245 3.77 3.62 -4.36
CA LEU A 245 4.23 3.99 -5.69
C LEU A 245 4.12 5.50 -5.95
N ALA A 246 3.04 6.14 -5.50
CA ALA A 246 2.85 7.58 -5.61
C ALA A 246 3.90 8.37 -4.82
N ILE A 247 4.21 7.95 -3.59
CA ILE A 247 5.27 8.52 -2.75
C ILE A 247 6.62 8.43 -3.46
N ALA A 248 7.00 7.23 -3.91
CA ALA A 248 8.26 7.02 -4.64
C ALA A 248 8.37 7.88 -5.91
N THR A 249 7.26 8.03 -6.63
CA THR A 249 7.18 8.87 -7.83
C THR A 249 7.45 10.34 -7.51
N VAL A 250 6.94 10.82 -6.38
CA VAL A 250 7.21 12.18 -5.92
C VAL A 250 8.65 12.33 -5.45
N ASP A 251 9.20 11.36 -4.69
CA ASP A 251 10.60 11.39 -4.26
C ASP A 251 11.56 11.53 -5.43
N GLN A 252 11.33 10.75 -6.49
CA GLN A 252 12.13 10.83 -7.70
C GLN A 252 12.03 12.22 -8.36
N ARG A 253 10.84 12.82 -8.38
CA ARG A 253 10.66 14.18 -8.91
C ARG A 253 11.38 15.22 -8.06
N LEU A 254 11.36 15.09 -6.73
CA LEU A 254 12.07 15.96 -5.81
C LEU A 254 13.59 15.79 -5.91
N ALA A 255 14.07 14.56 -6.12
CA ALA A 255 15.47 14.28 -6.41
C ALA A 255 15.92 14.93 -7.72
N ARG A 256 15.12 14.76 -8.79
CA ARG A 256 15.37 15.39 -10.09
C ARG A 256 15.41 16.91 -9.99
N LEU A 257 14.43 17.52 -9.32
CA LEU A 257 14.40 18.98 -9.10
C LEU A 257 15.57 19.47 -8.26
N GLY A 258 15.99 18.70 -7.25
CA GLY A 258 17.13 19.04 -6.39
C GLY A 258 18.50 18.91 -7.06
N GLY A 259 18.60 18.10 -8.12
CA GLY A 259 19.81 17.94 -8.92
C GLY A 259 19.91 18.90 -10.12
N LEU A 260 18.96 19.83 -10.29
CA LEU A 260 19.02 20.81 -11.38
C LEU A 260 20.05 21.91 -11.06
N GLU A 261 21.16 21.90 -11.79
CA GLU A 261 22.10 23.00 -11.87
C GLU A 261 21.87 23.74 -13.20
N CYS A 262 21.02 24.77 -13.21
CA CYS A 262 20.77 25.56 -14.42
C CYS A 262 20.57 27.04 -14.12
N ASP A 263 20.78 27.89 -15.14
CA ASP A 263 20.60 29.35 -15.03
C ASP A 263 19.17 29.72 -14.61
N ALA A 264 18.19 28.87 -14.93
CA ALA A 264 16.81 29.04 -14.48
C ALA A 264 16.65 28.98 -12.94
N VAL A 265 17.59 28.38 -12.22
CA VAL A 265 17.60 28.25 -10.74
C VAL A 265 18.53 29.29 -10.09
N ALA A 266 19.26 30.08 -10.87
CA ALA A 266 20.26 31.01 -10.34
C ALA A 266 19.66 32.21 -9.56
N GLY A 267 20.52 32.86 -8.77
CA GLY A 267 20.20 34.12 -8.10
C GLY A 267 19.12 33.99 -7.02
N ALA A 268 18.07 34.81 -7.10
CA ALA A 268 17.01 34.85 -6.10
C ALA A 268 16.13 33.58 -6.07
N ARG A 269 16.18 32.74 -7.10
CA ARG A 269 15.36 31.52 -7.23
C ARG A 269 15.92 30.33 -6.47
N ALA A 270 17.25 30.23 -6.36
CA ALA A 270 17.92 29.14 -5.64
C ALA A 270 17.38 28.94 -4.20
N PRO A 271 17.28 29.98 -3.35
CA PRO A 271 16.71 29.80 -2.01
C PRO A 271 15.21 29.48 -2.04
N LEU A 272 14.45 29.98 -3.02
CA LEU A 272 13.01 29.70 -3.13
C LEU A 272 12.73 28.25 -3.57
N LEU A 273 13.54 27.72 -4.49
CA LEU A 273 13.49 26.31 -4.88
C LEU A 273 13.93 25.42 -3.71
N ALA A 274 14.96 25.81 -2.96
CA ALA A 274 15.38 25.08 -1.77
C ALA A 274 14.26 25.00 -0.71
N ASP A 275 13.62 26.13 -0.38
CA ASP A 275 12.47 26.18 0.55
C ASP A 275 11.29 25.32 0.06
N PHE A 276 11.00 25.34 -1.24
CA PHE A 276 9.99 24.47 -1.85
C PHE A 276 10.36 22.99 -1.68
N LEU A 277 11.59 22.60 -2.03
CA LEU A 277 12.05 21.22 -1.95
C LEU A 277 12.10 20.70 -0.51
N GLU A 278 12.52 21.53 0.45
CA GLU A 278 12.49 21.19 1.87
C GLU A 278 11.06 20.89 2.34
N THR A 279 10.13 21.82 2.08
CA THR A 279 8.72 21.66 2.47
C THR A 279 8.07 20.45 1.78
N ALA A 280 8.41 20.21 0.51
CA ALA A 280 7.90 19.07 -0.25
C ALA A 280 8.43 17.74 0.30
N ARG A 281 9.70 17.67 0.74
CA ARG A 281 10.27 16.48 1.39
C ARG A 281 9.69 16.25 2.77
N GLU A 282 9.47 17.31 3.55
CA GLU A 282 8.74 17.26 4.83
C GLU A 282 7.37 16.60 4.63
N LEU A 283 6.60 17.05 3.61
CA LEU A 283 5.33 16.43 3.28
C LEU A 283 5.47 14.94 2.90
N GLN A 284 6.48 14.55 2.12
CA GLN A 284 6.71 13.13 1.80
C GLN A 284 7.00 12.29 3.05
N GLN A 285 7.74 12.84 4.01
CA GLN A 285 8.00 12.15 5.27
C GLN A 285 6.70 11.95 6.07
N THR A 286 5.89 12.99 6.22
CA THR A 286 4.58 12.90 6.90
C THR A 286 3.65 11.89 6.23
N LEU A 287 3.64 11.81 4.89
CA LEU A 287 2.82 10.83 4.17
C LEU A 287 3.29 9.38 4.40
N ARG A 288 4.61 9.14 4.50
CA ARG A 288 5.13 7.81 4.86
C ARG A 288 4.78 7.43 6.29
N GLU A 289 4.82 8.39 7.21
CA GLU A 289 4.41 8.16 8.60
C GLU A 289 2.93 7.74 8.68
N LEU A 290 2.04 8.39 7.93
CA LEU A 290 0.63 7.98 7.84
C LEU A 290 0.45 6.55 7.31
N VAL A 291 1.23 6.15 6.30
CA VAL A 291 1.23 4.77 5.81
C VAL A 291 1.72 3.81 6.90
N SER A 292 2.80 4.15 7.61
CA SER A 292 3.32 3.34 8.72
C SER A 292 2.30 3.16 9.84
N LEU A 293 1.59 4.22 10.24
CA LEU A 293 0.50 4.15 11.22
C LEU A 293 -0.63 3.23 10.74
N ALA A 294 -0.96 3.26 9.45
CA ALA A 294 -1.95 2.35 8.88
C ALA A 294 -1.48 0.88 8.87
N GLU A 295 -0.19 0.64 8.61
CA GLU A 295 0.42 -0.69 8.71
C GLU A 295 0.42 -1.23 10.14
N LEU A 296 0.63 -0.35 11.13
CA LEU A 296 0.52 -0.67 12.55
C LEU A 296 -0.89 -1.10 12.93
N VAL A 297 -1.94 -0.48 12.36
CA VAL A 297 -3.33 -0.93 12.57
C VAL A 297 -3.51 -2.35 12.05
N ALA A 298 -3.05 -2.66 10.83
CA ALA A 298 -3.14 -4.01 10.28
C ALA A 298 -2.39 -5.03 11.15
N ALA A 299 -1.15 -4.72 11.54
CA ALA A 299 -0.36 -5.57 12.42
C ALA A 299 -1.03 -5.77 13.79
N GLY A 300 -1.60 -4.71 14.37
CA GLY A 300 -2.37 -4.74 15.61
C GLY A 300 -3.65 -5.57 15.53
N LEU A 301 -4.14 -5.85 14.33
CA LEU A 301 -5.26 -6.77 14.07
C LEU A 301 -4.78 -8.20 13.73
N GLY A 302 -3.48 -8.49 13.87
CA GLY A 302 -2.88 -9.76 13.50
C GLY A 302 -2.84 -10.01 11.99
N ARG A 303 -2.90 -8.95 11.17
CA ARG A 303 -2.92 -9.02 9.70
C ARG A 303 -1.62 -8.46 9.12
N CYS A 304 -1.14 -9.11 8.06
CA CYS A 304 -0.03 -8.59 7.28
C CYS A 304 -0.47 -7.39 6.48
N HIS A 305 0.24 -6.27 6.54
CA HIS A 305 -0.07 -5.10 5.73
C HIS A 305 0.21 -5.28 4.24
N GLY A 306 0.99 -6.29 3.85
CA GLY A 306 1.33 -6.58 2.45
C GLY A 306 0.32 -7.45 1.70
N CYS A 307 -0.31 -8.42 2.36
CA CYS A 307 -1.28 -9.33 1.73
C CYS A 307 -2.59 -9.48 2.51
N PHE A 308 -2.70 -8.83 3.67
CA PHE A 308 -3.81 -8.99 4.62
C PHE A 308 -4.00 -10.41 5.20
N GLY A 309 -3.05 -11.32 4.93
CA GLY A 309 -3.00 -12.65 5.54
C GLY A 309 -2.81 -12.60 7.05
N GLY A 310 -3.21 -13.66 7.76
CA GLY A 310 -2.97 -13.78 9.20
C GLY A 310 -1.46 -13.88 9.52
N LEU A 311 -1.01 -13.20 10.57
CA LEU A 311 0.39 -13.24 11.02
C LEU A 311 0.67 -14.38 12.01
N SER A 312 -0.32 -14.80 12.80
CA SER A 312 -0.23 -15.97 13.69
C SER A 312 -1.64 -16.50 14.00
N GLU A 313 -1.74 -17.76 14.45
CA GLU A 313 -3.03 -18.39 14.79
C GLU A 313 -3.57 -18.01 16.18
N GLY A 314 -2.82 -17.26 17.02
CA GLY A 314 -3.17 -17.14 18.44
C GLY A 314 -2.87 -15.82 19.16
N GLU A 315 -1.86 -15.06 18.76
CA GLU A 315 -1.49 -13.81 19.46
C GLU A 315 -1.01 -12.73 18.48
N ILE A 316 -1.44 -11.49 18.71
CA ILE A 316 -1.00 -10.35 17.91
C ILE A 316 0.50 -10.18 18.14
N PRO A 317 1.35 -10.28 17.09
CA PRO A 317 2.78 -10.16 17.25
C PRO A 317 3.16 -8.78 17.78
N VAL A 318 3.89 -8.77 18.89
CA VAL A 318 4.42 -7.55 19.50
C VAL A 318 5.64 -7.06 18.73
N THR A 319 6.49 -7.99 18.31
CA THR A 319 7.70 -7.77 17.52
C THR A 319 7.42 -8.03 16.03
N ALA A 320 8.23 -7.42 15.16
CA ALA A 320 8.17 -7.68 13.73
C ALA A 320 8.25 -9.19 13.43
N THR A 321 7.27 -9.71 12.70
CA THR A 321 7.13 -11.13 12.38
C THR A 321 6.95 -11.32 10.89
N ALA A 322 7.65 -12.27 10.28
CA ALA A 322 7.50 -12.58 8.87
C ALA A 322 6.12 -13.18 8.60
N CYS A 323 5.41 -12.61 7.63
CA CYS A 323 4.12 -13.13 7.21
C CYS A 323 4.30 -14.50 6.55
N PRO A 324 3.56 -15.55 6.97
CA PRO A 324 3.66 -16.87 6.37
C PRO A 324 3.17 -16.90 4.91
N THR A 325 2.36 -15.93 4.49
CA THR A 325 1.79 -15.87 3.14
C THR A 325 2.71 -15.17 2.15
N CYS A 326 3.34 -14.06 2.53
CA CYS A 326 4.10 -13.22 1.60
C CYS A 326 5.54 -12.93 2.05
N GLY A 327 6.00 -13.53 3.15
CA GLY A 327 7.35 -13.37 3.69
C GLY A 327 7.66 -12.02 4.32
N ARG A 328 6.79 -11.01 4.14
CA ARG A 328 7.01 -9.65 4.63
C ARG A 328 7.01 -9.56 6.15
N LEU A 329 7.97 -8.85 6.72
CA LEU A 329 7.97 -8.48 8.14
C LEU A 329 6.80 -7.53 8.46
N SER A 330 6.02 -7.87 9.49
CA SER A 330 4.96 -7.02 10.03
C SER A 330 5.52 -5.76 10.71
N ALA A 331 4.70 -4.72 10.81
CA ALA A 331 5.01 -3.57 11.66
C ALA A 331 5.12 -4.01 13.14
N GLU A 332 6.02 -3.38 13.88
CA GLU A 332 6.23 -3.65 15.31
C GLU A 332 5.23 -2.85 16.16
N THR A 333 4.48 -3.54 17.03
CA THR A 333 3.38 -2.91 17.80
C THR A 333 3.75 -2.64 19.26
N SER A 334 4.99 -2.92 19.67
CA SER A 334 5.48 -2.82 21.05
C SER A 334 5.20 -1.45 21.71
N ASP A 335 5.45 -0.35 21.00
CA ASP A 335 5.24 1.01 21.50
C ASP A 335 3.75 1.42 21.61
N TRP A 336 2.87 0.63 21.03
CA TRP A 336 1.43 0.90 20.92
C TRP A 336 0.59 -0.01 21.82
N GLN A 337 1.22 -0.84 22.65
CA GLN A 337 0.50 -1.69 23.59
C GLN A 337 -0.20 -0.86 24.68
N GLN A 338 -1.40 -1.31 25.06
CA GLN A 338 -2.07 -0.78 26.24
C GLN A 338 -1.20 -1.03 27.47
N THR A 339 -0.77 0.03 28.14
CA THR A 339 -0.09 -0.12 29.43
C THR A 339 -1.07 -0.72 30.42
N ALA A 340 -0.71 -1.84 31.06
CA ALA A 340 -1.53 -2.51 32.07
C ALA A 340 -1.80 -1.54 33.23
N SER A 341 -2.89 -0.79 33.12
CA SER A 341 -3.32 0.15 34.13
C SER A 341 -3.92 -0.68 35.26
N GLY A 342 -3.18 -0.81 36.36
CA GLY A 342 -3.47 -1.77 37.40
C GLY A 342 -4.87 -1.65 38.00
N SER A 343 -5.67 -2.71 37.87
CA SER A 343 -6.49 -3.24 38.96
C SER A 343 -6.94 -4.66 38.61
N GLY A 344 -6.60 -5.60 39.48
CA GLY A 344 -6.70 -7.04 39.29
C GLY A 344 -7.93 -7.58 38.56
N SER A 345 -7.66 -8.33 37.50
CA SER A 345 -8.17 -9.69 37.28
C SER A 345 -7.35 -10.30 36.15
N GLY A 346 -6.78 -11.48 36.39
CA GLY A 346 -5.74 -12.11 35.58
C GLY A 346 -6.22 -12.66 34.25
N SER A 347 -6.55 -11.77 33.31
CA SER A 347 -6.59 -12.05 31.88
C SER A 347 -6.12 -10.80 31.15
N GLY A 348 -4.84 -10.47 31.30
CA GLY A 348 -4.22 -9.31 30.68
C GLY A 348 -4.04 -9.55 29.19
N SER A 349 -5.08 -9.30 28.41
CA SER A 349 -4.94 -9.15 26.96
C SER A 349 -4.21 -7.84 26.71
N THR A 350 -2.91 -7.91 26.43
CA THR A 350 -2.08 -6.79 25.98
C THR A 350 -2.39 -6.49 24.52
N GLY A 351 -3.55 -5.87 24.27
CA GLY A 351 -3.95 -5.41 22.95
C GLY A 351 -3.28 -4.09 22.58
N VAL A 352 -3.27 -3.78 21.29
CA VAL A 352 -2.90 -2.45 20.78
C VAL A 352 -3.92 -1.41 21.27
N ASP A 353 -3.42 -0.22 21.64
CA ASP A 353 -4.24 0.95 21.94
C ASP A 353 -4.61 1.66 20.63
N PHE A 354 -5.70 1.20 20.02
CA PHE A 354 -6.20 1.77 18.76
C PHE A 354 -6.67 3.22 18.90
N GLU A 355 -7.13 3.65 20.09
CA GLU A 355 -7.56 5.04 20.30
C GLU A 355 -6.35 5.97 20.23
N ARG A 356 -5.24 5.58 20.87
CA ARG A 356 -3.97 6.31 20.75
C ARG A 356 -3.45 6.31 19.32
N LEU A 357 -3.55 5.18 18.61
CA LEU A 357 -3.11 5.05 17.22
C LEU A 357 -3.95 5.93 16.27
N PHE A 358 -5.27 5.96 16.42
CA PHE A 358 -6.14 6.81 15.62
C PHE A 358 -5.97 8.30 15.94
N SER A 359 -5.71 8.64 17.20
CA SER A 359 -5.36 10.01 17.59
C SER A 359 -4.07 10.45 16.89
N ALA A 360 -3.03 9.62 16.90
CA ALA A 360 -1.79 9.90 16.18
C ALA A 360 -2.02 10.04 14.67
N THR A 361 -2.77 9.14 14.04
CA THR A 361 -3.13 9.26 12.62
C THR A 361 -3.83 10.58 12.31
N ASN A 362 -4.75 11.04 13.17
CA ASN A 362 -5.44 12.30 12.98
C ASN A 362 -4.51 13.51 13.15
N ASP A 363 -3.62 13.48 14.15
CA ASP A 363 -2.63 14.53 14.36
C ASP A 363 -1.67 14.64 13.16
N THR A 364 -1.19 13.51 12.63
CA THR A 364 -0.33 13.47 11.44
C THR A 364 -1.08 13.89 10.17
N LEU A 365 -2.39 13.61 10.04
CA LEU A 365 -3.21 14.15 8.93
C LEU A 365 -3.33 15.67 9.01
N GLN A 366 -3.48 16.22 10.22
CA GLN A 366 -3.52 17.66 10.42
C GLN A 366 -2.17 18.32 10.11
N GLU A 367 -1.06 17.67 10.47
CA GLU A 367 0.27 18.10 10.08
C GLU A 367 0.48 18.08 8.56
N ALA A 368 0.07 16.99 7.88
CA ALA A 368 0.14 16.90 6.42
C ALA A 368 -0.67 18.03 5.74
N SER A 369 -1.83 18.38 6.29
CA SER A 369 -2.65 19.49 5.82
C SER A 369 -1.93 20.84 5.98
N ALA A 370 -1.36 21.12 7.15
CA ALA A 370 -0.60 22.35 7.40
C ALA A 370 0.66 22.45 6.51
N THR A 371 1.35 21.33 6.27
CA THR A 371 2.52 21.29 5.37
C THR A 371 2.11 21.47 3.91
N THR A 372 0.94 20.97 3.49
CA THR A 372 0.38 21.21 2.15
C THR A 372 0.04 22.70 1.93
N GLU A 373 -0.48 23.39 2.94
CA GLU A 373 -0.71 24.83 2.90
C GLU A 373 0.61 25.59 2.72
N ARG A 374 1.61 25.29 3.58
CA ARG A 374 2.97 25.87 3.46
C ARG A 374 3.58 25.61 2.09
N LEU A 375 3.46 24.39 1.57
CA LEU A 375 3.96 24.02 0.25
C LEU A 375 3.31 24.87 -0.85
N THR A 376 1.99 25.07 -0.78
CA THR A 376 1.25 25.89 -1.74
C THR A 376 1.72 27.34 -1.72
N ASP A 377 1.98 27.90 -0.53
CA ASP A 377 2.56 29.23 -0.39
C ASP A 377 3.95 29.31 -1.03
N ARG A 378 4.83 28.34 -0.76
CA ARG A 378 6.18 28.29 -1.36
C ARG A 378 6.13 28.17 -2.88
N THR A 379 5.26 27.30 -3.39
CA THR A 379 5.02 27.16 -4.84
C THR A 379 4.54 28.46 -5.45
N THR A 380 3.66 29.20 -4.78
CA THR A 380 3.14 30.49 -5.27
C THR A 380 4.22 31.57 -5.32
N VAL A 381 5.06 31.65 -4.28
CA VAL A 381 6.19 32.61 -4.26
C VAL A 381 7.21 32.27 -5.35
N LEU A 382 7.58 31.00 -5.49
CA LEU A 382 8.50 30.56 -6.54
C LEU A 382 7.92 30.81 -7.94
N ALA A 383 6.64 30.50 -8.15
CA ALA A 383 5.93 30.76 -9.39
C ALA A 383 5.95 32.25 -9.79
N ALA A 384 5.75 33.15 -8.84
CA ALA A 384 5.77 34.59 -9.11
C ALA A 384 7.14 35.04 -9.66
N GLU A 385 8.24 34.57 -9.06
CA GLU A 385 9.61 34.88 -9.50
C GLU A 385 10.00 34.24 -10.84
N LEU A 386 9.38 33.09 -11.17
CA LEU A 386 9.58 32.44 -12.47
C LEU A 386 8.82 33.17 -13.60
N VAL A 387 7.71 33.84 -13.30
CA VAL A 387 6.89 34.56 -14.29
C VAL A 387 7.37 35.99 -14.55
N THR A 388 7.97 36.67 -13.56
CA THR A 388 8.42 38.07 -13.68
C THR A 388 9.56 38.32 -14.68
N GLU A 389 10.20 37.29 -15.21
CA GLU A 389 11.28 37.41 -16.21
C GLU A 389 10.95 36.81 -17.60
N GLN A 390 9.69 36.43 -17.87
CA GLN A 390 9.18 36.21 -19.24
C GLN A 390 8.78 37.54 -19.87
#